data_AF-A0A925AB07-F1
#
_entry.id   AF-A0A925AB07-F1
#
_cell.length_a   1.000
_cell.length_b   1.000
_cell.length_c   1.000
_cell.angle_alpha   90.00
_cell.angle_beta   90.00
_cell.angle_gamma   90.00
#
_symmetry.space_group_name_H-M   'P 1'
#
loop_
_entity.id
_entity.type
_entity.pdbx_description
1 polymer ?
#
loop_
_entity_poly.entity_id
_entity_poly.type
_entity_poly.pdbx_seq_one_letter_code
_entity_poly.pdbx_strand_id
1 'polypeptide(L)'
;MRFLLAAIALAALAACERAPASTAVASEGARVGGHYNAASNTARGVTGDVSIERGGLLFASGIVLFTRTLDPRSGADVISSDGDSFAAAALGPGDLDIELRRVTEQTVPPGRVGLCGGADVAYVALAYDQHTHAMTLLAFTGVEAPGPRATQSRVCASFGYAAPDGARTREGVVL
;
A
#
# COMPACT_ATOMS: atom_id res chain seq x y z
N MET A 1 -13.56 -9.34 83.25
CA MET A 1 -14.46 -10.50 83.10
C MET A 1 -15.04 -10.47 81.69
N ARG A 2 -14.93 -11.59 80.95
CA ARG A 2 -15.68 -11.97 79.72
C ARG A 2 -15.16 -11.38 78.39
N PHE A 3 -14.33 -12.13 77.64
CA PHE A 3 -14.69 -13.15 76.60
C PHE A 3 -15.44 -12.51 75.42
N LEU A 4 -15.23 -12.73 74.12
CA LEU A 4 -14.25 -13.39 73.22
C LEU A 4 -14.88 -13.16 71.80
N LEU A 5 -14.10 -13.29 70.71
CA LEU A 5 -14.53 -13.44 69.30
C LEU A 5 -14.98 -12.13 68.60
N ALA A 6 -14.61 -11.80 67.37
CA ALA A 6 -14.33 -12.66 66.23
C ALA A 6 -13.17 -12.15 65.37
N ALA A 7 -12.51 -13.10 64.73
CA ALA A 7 -11.38 -12.95 63.84
C ALA A 7 -11.85 -12.94 62.37
N ILE A 8 -10.94 -12.48 61.49
CA ILE A 8 -10.82 -12.85 60.07
C ILE A 8 -11.82 -12.17 59.10
N ALA A 9 -11.31 -11.18 58.37
CA ALA A 9 -11.42 -11.16 56.91
C ALA A 9 -10.19 -10.47 56.32
N LEU A 10 -9.20 -11.31 56.01
CA LEU A 10 -8.04 -11.02 55.19
C LEU A 10 -8.47 -10.58 53.77
N ALA A 11 -7.69 -9.66 53.22
CA ALA A 11 -7.32 -9.56 51.81
C ALA A 11 -8.44 -9.53 50.76
N ALA A 12 -8.76 -8.32 50.27
CA ALA A 12 -9.28 -8.14 48.92
C ALA A 12 -8.60 -6.93 48.25
N LEU A 13 -7.55 -7.24 47.49
CA LEU A 13 -7.25 -6.72 46.15
C LEU A 13 -7.35 -5.19 45.98
N ALA A 14 -6.28 -4.38 46.02
CA ALA A 14 -5.09 -4.47 45.18
C ALA A 14 -5.38 -4.98 43.75
N ALA A 15 -6.31 -4.33 43.05
CA ALA A 15 -6.48 -4.48 41.59
C ALA A 15 -6.25 -3.12 40.93
N CYS A 16 -4.98 -2.72 40.89
CA CYS A 16 -4.47 -1.73 39.94
C CYS A 16 -4.44 -2.42 38.57
N GLU A 17 -5.58 -2.61 37.91
CA GLU A 17 -5.60 -3.00 36.50
C GLU A 17 -5.36 -1.77 35.65
N ARG A 18 -4.09 -1.36 35.64
CA ARG A 18 -3.55 -0.53 34.59
C ARG A 18 -3.60 -1.39 33.33
N ALA A 19 -4.69 -1.26 32.58
CA ALA A 19 -4.83 -1.86 31.27
C ALA A 19 -3.51 -1.59 30.52
N PRO A 20 -2.81 -2.62 30.00
CA PRO A 20 -1.71 -2.36 29.10
C PRO A 20 -2.30 -1.50 28.00
N ALA A 21 -1.73 -0.32 27.79
CA ALA A 21 -1.95 0.41 26.56
C ALA A 21 -1.67 -0.61 25.47
N SER A 22 -2.72 -1.03 24.78
CA SER A 22 -2.58 -1.78 23.55
C SER A 22 -1.71 -0.89 22.70
N THR A 23 -0.41 -1.20 22.65
CA THR A 23 0.42 -0.88 21.50
C THR A 23 -0.31 -1.58 20.37
N ALA A 24 -1.30 -0.88 19.83
CA ALA A 24 -1.60 -0.95 18.42
C ALA A 24 -0.24 -0.70 17.80
N VAL A 25 0.45 -1.80 17.48
CA VAL A 25 1.42 -1.82 16.41
C VAL A 25 0.60 -1.23 15.28
N ALA A 26 0.77 0.07 15.04
CA ALA A 26 0.30 0.67 13.81
C ALA A 26 0.86 -0.28 12.77
N SER A 27 -0.04 -1.02 12.11
CA SER A 27 0.36 -1.94 11.05
C SER A 27 1.25 -1.09 10.16
N GLU A 28 2.56 -1.35 10.20
CA GLU A 28 3.50 -0.62 9.39
C GLU A 28 3.21 -1.19 8.01
N GLY A 29 2.21 -0.60 7.34
CA GLY A 29 1.58 -1.15 6.15
C GLY A 29 2.68 -1.59 5.22
N ALA A 30 2.65 -2.87 4.82
CA ALA A 30 3.74 -3.53 4.13
C ALA A 30 4.20 -2.63 2.98
N ARG A 31 5.38 -2.03 3.13
CA ARG A 31 5.90 -1.13 2.10
C ARG A 31 6.31 -1.98 0.92
N VAL A 32 5.73 -1.71 -0.23
CA VAL A 32 6.01 -2.45 -1.45
C VAL A 32 7.37 -1.97 -1.98
N GLY A 33 8.33 -2.87 -2.04
CA GLY A 33 9.70 -2.55 -2.43
C GLY A 33 10.42 -3.75 -3.04
N GLY A 34 11.40 -3.45 -3.89
CA GLY A 34 12.17 -4.46 -4.61
C GLY A 34 11.86 -4.51 -6.10
N HIS A 35 12.30 -5.57 -6.75
CA HIS A 35 12.14 -5.76 -8.19
C HIS A 35 10.91 -6.62 -8.48
N TYR A 36 10.16 -6.32 -9.54
CA TYR A 36 8.96 -7.02 -9.97
C TYR A 36 8.95 -7.20 -11.48
N ASN A 37 8.58 -8.40 -11.93
CA ASN A 37 8.53 -8.77 -13.34
C ASN A 37 7.19 -8.37 -13.96
N ALA A 38 7.21 -7.84 -15.17
CA ALA A 38 6.00 -7.47 -15.90
C ALA A 38 5.12 -8.69 -16.23
N ALA A 39 3.90 -8.69 -15.69
CA ALA A 39 2.97 -9.81 -15.79
C ALA A 39 1.78 -9.53 -16.72
N SER A 40 1.29 -8.29 -16.78
CA SER A 40 0.23 -7.90 -17.72
C SER A 40 0.80 -7.56 -19.10
N ASN A 41 0.00 -7.73 -20.16
CA ASN A 41 0.39 -7.31 -21.51
C ASN A 41 0.69 -5.81 -21.60
N THR A 42 -0.06 -4.99 -20.84
CA THR A 42 0.18 -3.55 -20.73
C THR A 42 1.51 -3.24 -20.07
N ALA A 43 1.87 -3.94 -18.98
CA ALA A 43 3.17 -3.78 -18.32
C ALA A 43 4.29 -4.16 -19.29
N ARG A 44 4.23 -5.35 -19.91
CA ARG A 44 5.27 -5.81 -20.85
C ARG A 44 5.47 -4.86 -22.05
N GLY A 45 4.39 -4.28 -22.56
CA GLY A 45 4.43 -3.38 -23.72
C GLY A 45 4.87 -1.96 -23.42
N VAL A 46 4.51 -1.41 -22.26
CA VAL A 46 4.68 0.03 -21.95
C VAL A 46 5.84 0.25 -20.98
N THR A 47 5.84 -0.43 -19.85
CA THR A 47 6.75 -0.17 -18.72
C THR A 47 7.91 -1.17 -18.65
N GLY A 48 7.70 -2.42 -19.09
CA GLY A 48 8.59 -3.53 -18.74
C GLY A 48 8.59 -3.79 -17.23
N ASP A 49 9.59 -4.52 -16.74
CA ASP A 49 9.78 -4.79 -15.31
C ASP A 49 9.95 -3.49 -14.51
N VAL A 50 9.71 -3.54 -13.20
CA VAL A 50 9.81 -2.36 -12.34
C VAL A 50 10.67 -2.64 -11.11
N SER A 51 11.54 -1.68 -10.79
CA SER A 51 12.22 -1.59 -9.50
C SER A 51 11.54 -0.51 -8.67
N ILE A 52 11.00 -0.92 -7.54
CA ILE A 52 10.26 -0.07 -6.61
C ILE A 52 11.19 0.30 -5.46
N GLU A 53 11.51 1.59 -5.37
CA GLU A 53 12.35 2.17 -4.33
C GLU A 53 11.54 3.14 -3.47
N ARG A 54 12.09 3.57 -2.34
CA ARG A 54 11.44 4.57 -1.49
C ARG A 54 11.21 5.90 -2.23
N GLY A 55 12.18 6.32 -3.06
CA GLY A 55 12.17 7.61 -3.74
C GLY A 55 11.46 7.59 -5.10
N GLY A 56 11.11 6.42 -5.62
CA GLY A 56 10.61 6.35 -6.99
C GLY A 56 10.42 4.95 -7.53
N LEU A 57 9.99 4.90 -8.78
CA LEU A 57 9.80 3.70 -9.56
C LEU A 57 10.65 3.81 -10.82
N LEU A 58 11.45 2.79 -11.07
CA LEU A 58 12.33 2.68 -12.23
C LEU A 58 11.80 1.56 -13.11
N PHE A 59 11.33 1.91 -14.31
CA PHE A 59 10.76 0.95 -15.25
C PHE A 59 11.82 0.53 -16.27
N ALA A 60 11.83 -0.74 -16.67
CA ALA A 60 12.76 -1.28 -17.66
C ALA A 60 12.64 -0.61 -19.04
N SER A 61 11.51 0.04 -19.32
CA SER A 61 11.32 0.92 -20.48
C SER A 61 12.16 2.20 -20.46
N GLY A 62 12.81 2.51 -19.33
CA GLY A 62 13.56 3.73 -19.07
C GLY A 62 12.70 4.87 -18.51
N ILE A 63 11.38 4.67 -18.33
CA ILE A 63 10.54 5.64 -17.62
C ILE A 63 10.93 5.65 -16.14
N VAL A 64 11.00 6.84 -15.54
CA VAL A 64 11.28 7.01 -14.11
C VAL A 64 10.20 7.89 -13.50
N LEU A 65 9.67 7.48 -12.35
CA LEU A 65 8.79 8.30 -11.52
C LEU A 65 9.50 8.61 -10.20
N PHE A 66 9.70 9.88 -9.91
CA PHE A 66 10.07 10.33 -8.58
C PHE A 66 8.81 10.51 -7.75
N THR A 67 8.82 9.97 -6.54
CA THR A 67 7.61 9.89 -5.72
C THR A 67 7.84 10.19 -4.25
N ARG A 68 6.77 10.61 -3.58
CA ARG A 68 6.67 10.62 -2.11
C ARG A 68 5.54 9.72 -1.66
N THR A 69 5.79 8.82 -0.72
CA THR A 69 4.77 7.97 -0.11
C THR A 69 3.79 8.83 0.69
N LEU A 70 2.50 8.49 0.60
CA LEU A 70 1.41 9.06 1.39
C LEU A 70 0.93 8.05 2.43
N ASP A 71 -0.08 8.41 3.22
CA ASP A 71 -0.70 7.46 4.14
C ASP A 71 -1.22 6.22 3.38
N PRO A 72 -0.95 5.01 3.90
CA PRO A 72 -1.41 3.78 3.27
C PRO A 72 -2.93 3.72 3.24
N ARG A 73 -3.46 2.96 2.28
CA ARG A 73 -4.90 2.76 2.06
C ARG A 73 -5.24 1.27 2.12
N SER A 74 -6.51 0.97 2.29
CA SER A 74 -7.02 -0.40 2.12
C SER A 74 -7.58 -0.60 0.71
N GLY A 75 -7.61 -1.85 0.24
CA GLY A 75 -8.28 -2.22 -1.00
C GLY A 75 -9.77 -1.85 -1.02
N ALA A 76 -10.42 -1.81 0.15
CA ALA A 76 -11.82 -1.43 0.30
C ALA A 76 -12.07 0.09 0.21
N ASP A 77 -11.02 0.92 0.33
CA ASP A 77 -11.15 2.38 0.23
C ASP A 77 -11.52 2.77 -1.22
N VAL A 78 -12.40 3.77 -1.37
CA VAL A 78 -12.76 4.31 -2.69
C VAL A 78 -11.71 5.28 -3.23
N ILE A 79 -11.52 5.26 -4.55
CA ILE A 79 -10.56 6.12 -5.28
C ILE A 79 -11.05 7.56 -5.39
N SER A 80 -12.37 7.75 -5.41
CA SER A 80 -13.06 9.04 -5.40
C SER A 80 -14.41 8.88 -4.69
N SER A 81 -15.04 10.00 -4.31
CA SER A 81 -16.29 10.06 -3.54
C SER A 81 -17.40 9.18 -4.12
N ASP A 82 -17.45 9.08 -5.45
CA ASP A 82 -18.48 8.36 -6.21
C ASP A 82 -17.86 7.30 -7.14
N GLY A 83 -16.63 6.86 -6.83
CA GLY A 83 -15.85 5.95 -7.66
C GLY A 83 -15.71 4.55 -7.09
N ASP A 84 -15.01 3.72 -7.86
CA ASP A 84 -14.67 2.35 -7.47
C ASP A 84 -13.69 2.30 -6.29
N SER A 85 -13.65 1.17 -5.62
CA SER A 85 -12.60 0.87 -4.65
C SER A 85 -11.25 0.61 -5.33
N PHE A 86 -10.15 0.76 -4.57
CA PHE A 86 -8.83 0.37 -5.07
C PHE A 86 -8.80 -1.10 -5.50
N ALA A 87 -9.46 -1.99 -4.76
CA ALA A 87 -9.55 -3.40 -5.11
C ALA A 87 -10.27 -3.63 -6.44
N ALA A 88 -11.41 -2.96 -6.64
CA ALA A 88 -12.17 -3.04 -7.89
C ALA A 88 -11.35 -2.52 -9.08
N ALA A 89 -10.67 -1.38 -8.93
CA ALA A 89 -9.80 -0.83 -9.97
C ALA A 89 -8.55 -1.69 -10.26
N ALA A 90 -8.02 -2.36 -9.24
CA ALA A 90 -6.90 -3.30 -9.38
C ALA A 90 -7.31 -4.68 -9.92
N LEU A 91 -8.63 -4.94 -10.05
CA LEU A 91 -9.19 -6.26 -10.34
C LEU A 91 -8.70 -7.33 -9.34
N GLY A 92 -8.53 -6.94 -8.08
CA GLY A 92 -8.03 -7.79 -7.01
C GLY A 92 -9.03 -8.00 -5.88
N PRO A 93 -8.66 -8.77 -4.85
CA PRO A 93 -9.50 -9.01 -3.68
C PRO A 93 -9.65 -7.75 -2.80
N GLY A 94 -10.63 -7.73 -1.91
CA GLY A 94 -10.93 -6.55 -1.09
C GLY A 94 -9.90 -6.22 0.00
N ASP A 95 -9.04 -7.17 0.33
CA ASP A 95 -8.02 -7.12 1.38
C ASP A 95 -6.63 -6.71 0.88
N LEU A 96 -6.54 -6.14 -0.32
CA LEU A 96 -5.29 -5.60 -0.86
C LEU A 96 -4.68 -4.53 0.06
N ASP A 97 -3.36 -4.60 0.24
CA ASP A 97 -2.57 -3.52 0.83
C ASP A 97 -2.27 -2.47 -0.24
N ILE A 98 -2.61 -1.21 0.02
CA ILE A 98 -2.43 -0.13 -0.96
C ILE A 98 -1.38 0.85 -0.47
N GLU A 99 -0.21 0.86 -1.12
CA GLU A 99 0.75 1.93 -0.95
C GLU A 99 0.47 3.06 -1.96
N LEU A 100 -0.01 4.20 -1.46
CA LEU A 100 -0.27 5.37 -2.29
C LEU A 100 0.96 6.28 -2.32
N ARG A 101 1.35 6.74 -3.51
CA ARG A 101 2.45 7.69 -3.70
C ARG A 101 2.03 8.85 -4.60
N ARG A 102 2.48 10.05 -4.26
CA ARG A 102 2.38 11.21 -5.14
C ARG A 102 3.60 11.25 -6.04
N VAL A 103 3.37 11.38 -7.34
CA VAL A 103 4.43 11.64 -8.32
C VAL A 103 4.82 13.11 -8.24
N THR A 104 6.11 13.37 -8.04
CA THR A 104 6.68 14.71 -8.00
C THR A 104 7.33 15.09 -9.32
N GLU A 105 7.83 14.11 -10.06
CA GLU A 105 8.45 14.27 -11.36
C GLU A 105 8.36 12.95 -12.14
N GLN A 106 8.22 13.05 -13.46
CA GLN A 106 8.25 11.92 -14.38
C GLN A 106 9.27 12.20 -15.49
N THR A 107 10.16 11.25 -15.72
CA THR A 107 11.07 11.26 -16.86
C THR A 107 10.63 10.21 -17.87
N VAL A 108 10.41 10.61 -19.13
CA VAL A 108 10.05 9.71 -20.23
C VAL A 108 11.14 9.77 -21.30
N PRO A 109 11.75 8.64 -21.69
CA PRO A 109 12.72 8.61 -22.76
C PRO A 109 12.15 9.12 -24.10
N PRO A 110 12.98 9.72 -24.98
CA PRO A 110 12.53 10.13 -26.32
C PRO A 110 11.88 8.97 -27.09
N GLY A 111 10.76 9.25 -27.76
CA GLY A 111 10.03 8.25 -28.55
C GLY A 111 9.16 7.28 -27.74
N ARG A 112 8.99 7.51 -26.42
CA ARG A 112 8.07 6.75 -25.56
C ARG A 112 6.90 7.62 -25.11
N VAL A 113 5.80 6.95 -24.74
CA VAL A 113 4.64 7.56 -24.10
C VAL A 113 4.70 7.33 -22.60
N GLY A 114 4.18 8.27 -21.80
CA GLY A 114 4.09 8.12 -20.35
C GLY A 114 3.08 7.06 -19.94
N LEU A 115 2.99 6.75 -18.64
CA LEU A 115 2.04 5.74 -18.14
C LEU A 115 0.58 6.08 -18.46
N CYS A 116 0.20 7.36 -18.38
CA CYS A 116 -1.12 7.86 -18.78
C CYS A 116 -1.18 8.29 -20.27
N GLY A 117 -0.29 7.78 -21.12
CA GLY A 117 -0.17 8.19 -22.51
C GLY A 117 0.35 9.63 -22.63
N GLY A 118 -0.54 10.57 -23.00
CA GLY A 118 -0.22 11.99 -23.16
C GLY A 118 -0.56 12.87 -21.95
N ALA A 119 -1.15 12.31 -20.89
CA ALA A 119 -1.42 13.03 -19.66
C ALA A 119 -0.32 12.81 -18.62
N ASP A 120 -0.14 13.78 -17.71
CA ASP A 120 0.80 13.66 -16.60
C ASP A 120 0.25 12.73 -15.50
N VAL A 121 1.09 11.83 -15.01
CA VAL A 121 0.78 11.00 -13.84
C VAL A 121 0.96 11.84 -12.59
N ALA A 122 -0.08 11.97 -11.77
CA ALA A 122 -0.03 12.72 -10.53
C ALA A 122 0.15 11.84 -9.29
N TYR A 123 -0.43 10.63 -9.32
CA TYR A 123 -0.34 9.65 -8.24
C TYR A 123 -0.20 8.25 -8.80
N VAL A 124 0.41 7.36 -8.01
CA VAL A 124 0.41 5.93 -8.26
C VAL A 124 -0.02 5.21 -6.99
N ALA A 125 -0.80 4.14 -7.13
CA ALA A 125 -1.09 3.21 -6.05
C ALA A 125 -0.49 1.84 -6.39
N LEU A 126 0.23 1.27 -5.43
CA LEU A 126 0.79 -0.08 -5.51
C LEU A 126 -0.16 -0.97 -4.71
N ALA A 127 -1.05 -1.65 -5.41
CA ALA A 127 -1.98 -2.61 -4.82
C ALA A 127 -1.30 -3.97 -4.73
N TYR A 128 -0.92 -4.38 -3.52
CA TYR A 128 -0.19 -5.61 -3.28
C TYR A 128 -1.09 -6.67 -2.66
N ASP A 129 -1.05 -7.86 -3.28
CA ASP A 129 -1.69 -9.06 -2.77
C ASP A 129 -0.64 -9.90 -2.04
N GLN A 130 -0.79 -9.99 -0.71
CA GLN A 130 0.11 -10.75 0.17
C GLN A 130 0.06 -12.27 -0.10
N HIS A 131 -1.04 -12.78 -0.64
CA HIS A 131 -1.23 -14.21 -0.86
C HIS A 131 -0.60 -14.69 -2.15
N THR A 132 -0.69 -13.88 -3.21
CA THR A 132 -0.15 -14.22 -4.53
C THR A 132 1.21 -13.58 -4.79
N HIS A 133 1.65 -12.67 -3.92
CA HIS A 133 2.81 -11.80 -4.12
C HIS A 133 2.76 -11.04 -5.47
N ALA A 134 1.55 -10.84 -6.01
CA ALA A 134 1.30 -10.03 -7.19
C ALA A 134 1.12 -8.57 -6.78
N MET A 135 1.47 -7.67 -7.69
CA MET A 135 1.26 -6.25 -7.50
C MET A 135 0.62 -5.64 -8.75
N THR A 136 -0.44 -4.86 -8.55
CA THR A 136 -1.02 -4.02 -9.58
C THR A 136 -0.66 -2.57 -9.31
N LEU A 137 -0.01 -1.91 -10.28
CA LEU A 137 0.23 -0.49 -10.26
C LEU A 137 -0.93 0.22 -10.95
N LEU A 138 -1.64 1.08 -10.21
CA LEU A 138 -2.63 1.99 -10.73
C LEU A 138 -2.01 3.38 -10.88
N ALA A 139 -2.10 3.97 -12.07
CA ALA A 139 -1.66 5.35 -12.32
C ALA A 139 -2.87 6.28 -12.38
N PHE A 140 -2.76 7.44 -11.76
CA PHE A 140 -3.86 8.40 -11.64
C PHE A 140 -3.49 9.76 -12.22
N THR A 141 -4.48 10.40 -12.84
CA THR A 141 -4.45 11.82 -13.19
C THR A 141 -5.28 12.63 -12.20
N GLY A 142 -5.09 13.95 -12.21
CA GLY A 142 -5.80 14.90 -11.34
C GLY A 142 -4.93 15.45 -10.21
N VAL A 143 -5.43 16.49 -9.53
CA VAL A 143 -4.66 17.20 -8.49
C VAL A 143 -4.88 16.64 -7.09
N GLU A 144 -6.01 15.96 -6.88
CA GLU A 144 -6.42 15.39 -5.60
C GLU A 144 -5.81 14.00 -5.41
N ALA A 145 -5.35 13.70 -4.20
CA ALA A 145 -4.90 12.35 -3.88
C ALA A 145 -6.09 11.38 -3.94
N PRO A 146 -5.96 10.21 -4.59
CA PRO A 146 -6.99 9.17 -4.61
C PRO A 146 -7.49 8.84 -3.19
N GLY A 147 -8.80 8.82 -3.01
CA GLY A 147 -9.45 8.58 -1.72
C GLY A 147 -10.90 9.05 -1.66
N PRO A 148 -11.61 8.82 -0.54
CA PRO A 148 -13.04 9.10 -0.38
C PRO A 148 -13.43 10.58 -0.44
N ARG A 149 -12.44 11.48 -0.38
CA ARG A 149 -12.65 12.93 -0.50
C ARG A 149 -12.28 13.49 -1.87
N ALA A 150 -11.71 12.66 -2.76
CA ALA A 150 -11.39 13.09 -4.11
C ALA A 150 -12.65 13.08 -4.96
N THR A 151 -12.89 14.15 -5.71
CA THR A 151 -13.99 14.30 -6.65
C THR A 151 -13.55 14.06 -8.09
N GLN A 152 -12.25 14.21 -8.38
CA GLN A 152 -11.73 14.18 -9.74
C GLN A 152 -10.54 13.22 -9.96
N SER A 153 -10.17 12.44 -8.95
CA SER A 153 -9.16 11.38 -9.09
C SER A 153 -9.64 10.29 -10.06
N ARG A 154 -8.84 9.98 -11.08
CA ARG A 154 -9.17 9.00 -12.12
C ARG A 154 -8.00 8.10 -12.43
N VAL A 155 -8.25 6.79 -12.49
CA VAL A 155 -7.29 5.83 -13.03
C VAL A 155 -7.13 6.08 -14.53
N CYS A 156 -5.90 6.30 -14.97
CA CYS A 156 -5.57 6.45 -16.38
C CYS A 156 -4.97 5.16 -16.97
N ALA A 157 -4.37 4.32 -16.14
CA ALA A 157 -3.70 3.09 -16.55
C ALA A 157 -3.53 2.12 -15.38
N SER A 158 -3.44 0.83 -15.71
CA SER A 158 -3.20 -0.27 -14.78
C SER A 158 -2.17 -1.24 -15.37
N PHE A 159 -1.22 -1.66 -14.53
CA PHE A 159 -0.09 -2.51 -14.91
C PHE A 159 0.11 -3.60 -13.86
N GLY A 160 0.05 -4.87 -14.28
CA GLY A 160 0.21 -6.02 -13.38
C GLY A 160 1.63 -6.56 -13.41
N TYR A 161 2.14 -6.91 -12.22
CA TYR A 161 3.48 -7.45 -12.01
C TYR A 161 3.47 -8.61 -11.03
N ALA A 162 4.47 -9.47 -11.13
CA ALA A 162 4.71 -10.57 -10.21
C ALA A 162 6.03 -10.35 -9.47
N ALA A 163 6.07 -10.67 -8.19
CA ALA A 163 7.35 -10.78 -7.49
C ALA A 163 8.24 -11.85 -8.19
N PRO A 164 9.58 -11.69 -8.20
CA PRO A 164 10.48 -12.70 -8.72
C PRO A 164 10.29 -14.02 -7.96
N ASP A 165 10.38 -15.15 -8.65
CA ASP A 165 10.32 -16.45 -8.01
C ASP A 165 11.32 -16.54 -6.85
N GLY A 166 10.83 -16.85 -5.65
CA GLY A 166 11.65 -16.96 -4.44
C GLY A 166 11.95 -15.64 -3.72
N ALA A 167 11.42 -14.51 -4.17
CA ALA A 167 11.48 -13.25 -3.43
C ALA A 167 10.55 -13.32 -2.21
N ARG A 168 11.07 -13.85 -1.09
CA ARG A 168 10.68 -13.29 0.21
C ARG A 168 10.99 -11.80 0.12
N THR A 169 9.97 -10.98 -0.11
CA THR A 169 10.03 -9.54 0.16
C THR A 169 10.64 -9.43 1.56
N ARG A 170 11.77 -8.73 1.67
CA ARG A 170 12.68 -8.86 2.82
C ARG A 170 11.98 -8.54 4.15
N GLU A 171 11.44 -9.57 4.79
CA GLU A 171 11.14 -9.68 6.21
C GLU A 171 10.78 -11.14 6.49
N GLY A 172 11.58 -11.82 7.32
CA GLY A 172 11.34 -13.21 7.71
C GLY A 172 12.41 -14.21 7.28
N VAL A 173 13.66 -13.98 7.68
CA VAL A 173 14.50 -15.08 8.18
C VAL A 173 14.84 -14.71 9.61
N VAL A 174 14.07 -15.23 10.56
CA VAL A 174 14.53 -15.36 11.94
C VAL A 174 15.30 -16.68 11.99
N LEU A 175 16.53 -16.61 12.48
CA LEU A 175 17.45 -17.73 12.68
C LEU A 175 16.81 -18.88 13.47
#